data_AF-A0A699UI14-F1
#
_entry.id   AF-A0A699UI14-F1
#
_cell.length_a   1.000
_cell.length_b   1.000
_cell.length_c   1.000
_cell.angle_alpha   90.00
_cell.angle_beta   90.00
_cell.angle_gamma   90.00
#
_symmetry.space_group_name_H-M   'P 1'
#
loop_
_entity.id
_entity.type
_entity.pdbx_description
1 polymer ?
#
loop_
_entity_poly.entity_id
_entity_poly.type
_entity_poly.pdbx_seq_one_letter_code
_entity_poly.pdbx_strand_id
1 'polypeptide(L)' 'LLANEGEQGLDDGDYMLVSNLYASCNHWDESDRWRAMMNDSGIVKTAGLSSIKVGNRVHTFLAGNSC' A
#
# COMPACT_ATOMS: atom_id res chain seq x y z
N LEU A 1 -15.99 27.59 -13.88
CA LEU A 1 -14.52 27.73 -13.88
C LEU A 1 -13.97 26.38 -13.45
N LEU A 2 -13.15 25.80 -14.31
CA LEU A 2 -12.79 24.38 -14.34
C LEU A 2 -12.35 23.92 -12.95
N ALA A 3 -13.01 22.89 -12.42
CA ALA A 3 -12.35 22.05 -11.43
C ALA A 3 -11.06 21.57 -12.09
N ASN A 4 -9.93 21.85 -11.46
CA ASN A 4 -8.64 21.36 -11.89
C ASN A 4 -8.67 19.83 -11.83
N GLU A 5 -9.10 19.20 -12.91
CA GLU A 5 -8.82 17.80 -13.19
C GLU A 5 -7.33 17.74 -13.57
N GLY A 6 -6.44 17.49 -12.61
CA GLY A 6 -5.01 17.48 -12.91
C GLY A 6 -4.01 17.17 -11.80
N GLU A 7 -4.39 17.20 -10.52
CA GLU A 7 -3.51 16.72 -9.43
C GLU A 7 -4.30 15.73 -8.56
N GLN A 8 -4.40 14.49 -9.02
CA GLN A 8 -4.64 13.39 -8.08
C GLN A 8 -3.30 13.14 -7.38
N GLY A 9 -3.22 13.52 -6.11
CA GLY A 9 -2.07 13.18 -5.28
C GLY A 9 -1.89 11.66 -5.21
N LEU A 10 -0.66 11.22 -4.97
CA LEU A 10 -0.33 9.79 -4.88
C LEU A 10 -1.18 9.09 -3.82
N ASP A 11 -1.71 7.91 -4.15
CA ASP A 11 -2.42 7.04 -3.21
C ASP A 11 -1.49 6.03 -2.52
N ASP A 12 -2.03 5.23 -1.60
CA ASP A 12 -1.24 4.22 -0.87
C ASP A 12 -0.59 3.17 -1.80
N GLY A 13 -1.28 2.83 -2.89
CA GLY A 13 -0.78 1.93 -3.92
C GLY A 13 0.42 2.52 -4.65
N ASP A 14 0.36 3.79 -5.05
CA ASP A 14 1.43 4.50 -5.75
C ASP A 14 2.72 4.55 -4.92
N TYR A 15 2.62 4.96 -3.65
CA TYR A 15 3.77 5.00 -2.74
C TYR A 15 4.41 3.62 -2.59
N MET A 16 3.59 2.57 -2.43
CA MET A 16 4.08 1.21 -2.28
C MET A 16 4.67 0.65 -3.57
N LEU A 17 4.11 1.01 -4.73
CA LEU A 17 4.63 0.60 -6.02
C LEU A 17 6.05 1.14 -6.25
N VAL A 18 6.26 2.43 -6.01
CA VAL A 18 7.59 3.05 -6.17
C VAL A 18 8.57 2.50 -5.12
N SER A 19 8.13 2.36 -3.87
CA SER A 19 8.94 1.73 -2.81
C SER A 19 9.40 0.31 -3.19
N ASN A 20 8.51 -0.50 -3.75
CA ASN A 20 8.83 -1.87 -4.18
C ASN A 20 9.72 -1.90 -5.43
N LEU A 21 9.56 -0.95 -6.35
CA LEU A 21 10.43 -0.80 -7.52
C LEU A 21 11.88 -0.58 -7.10
N TYR A 22 12.14 0.36 -6.17
CA TYR A 22 13.48 0.58 -5.63
C TYR A 22 14.02 -0.66 -4.89
N ALA A 23 13.21 -1.30 -4.06
CA ALA A 23 13.60 -2.54 -3.38
C ALA A 23 13.99 -3.66 -4.36
N SER A 24 13.29 -3.79 -5.49
CA SER A 24 13.60 -4.79 -6.53
C SER A 24 14.98 -4.58 -7.18
N CYS A 25 15.49 -3.35 -7.11
CA CYS A 25 16.82 -2.96 -7.59
C CYS A 25 17.88 -2.98 -6.47
N ASN A 26 17.60 -3.54 -5.29
CA ASN A 26 18.42 -3.49 -4.08
C ASN A 26 18.66 -2.08 -3.49
N HIS A 27 17.82 -1.11 -3.86
CA HIS A 27 17.86 0.26 -3.35
C HIS A 27 16.93 0.39 -2.14
N TRP A 28 17.36 -0.21 -1.02
CA TRP A 28 16.54 -0.29 0.21
C TRP A 28 16.35 1.06 0.88
N ASP A 29 17.37 1.92 0.86
CA ASP A 29 17.30 3.26 1.45
C ASP A 29 16.24 4.13 0.75
N GLU A 30 16.18 4.09 -0.59
CA GLU A 30 15.13 4.76 -1.36
C GLU A 30 13.76 4.13 -1.10
N SER A 31 13.69 2.79 -1.03
CA SER A 31 12.45 2.07 -0.69
C SER A 31 11.84 2.56 0.63
N ASP A 32 12.68 2.74 1.65
CA ASP A 32 12.28 3.19 2.98
C ASP A 32 11.95 4.69 2.99
N ARG A 33 12.64 5.50 2.19
CA ARG A 33 12.27 6.91 1.99
C ARG A 33 10.85 7.06 1.45
N TRP A 34 10.44 6.24 0.48
CA TRP A 34 9.06 6.27 -0.04
C TRP A 34 8.03 5.84 1.02
N ARG A 35 8.36 4.86 1.88
CA ARG A 35 7.51 4.48 3.02
C ARG A 35 7.40 5.60 4.06
N ALA A 36 8.50 6.29 4.33
CA ALA A 36 8.51 7.44 5.25
C ALA A 36 7.65 8.59 4.70
N MET A 37 7.80 8.95 3.42
CA MET A 37 6.98 10.00 2.80
C MET A 37 5.48 9.68 2.82
N MET A 38 5.11 8.41 2.64
CA MET A 38 3.72 7.95 2.78
C MET A 38 3.18 8.21 4.20
N ASN A 39 3.97 7.86 5.22
CA ASN A 39 3.62 8.09 6.62
C ASN A 39 3.55 9.59 6.96
N ASP A 40 4.51 10.38 6.51
CA ASP A 40 4.57 11.83 6.72
C ASP A 40 3.40 12.56 6.04
N SER A 41 2.91 12.01 4.93
CA SER A 41 1.72 12.48 4.22
C SER A 41 0.40 12.03 4.88
N GLY A 42 0.47 11.26 5.96
CA GLY A 42 -0.70 10.72 6.67
C GLY A 42 -1.47 9.66 5.89
N ILE A 43 -0.89 9.13 4.80
CA ILE A 43 -1.53 8.12 3.97
C ILE A 43 -1.35 6.76 4.66
N VAL A 44 -2.47 6.14 5.01
CA VAL A 44 -2.47 4.82 5.65
C VAL A 44 -2.64 3.76 4.58
N LYS A 45 -1.76 2.75 4.60
CA LYS A 45 -1.87 1.60 3.71
C LYS A 45 -3.18 0.86 3.94
N THR A 46 -3.91 0.61 2.86
CA THR A 46 -5.07 -0.27 2.87
C THR A 46 -4.63 -1.68 3.25
N ALA A 47 -5.24 -2.21 4.32
CA ALA A 47 -4.93 -3.55 4.78
C ALA A 47 -5.28 -4.58 3.70
N GLY A 48 -4.33 -5.46 3.40
CA GLY A 48 -4.56 -6.58 2.48
C GLY A 48 -5.54 -7.58 3.07
N LEU A 49 -6.44 -8.10 2.24
CA LEU A 49 -7.38 -9.15 2.62
C LEU A 49 -7.10 -10.40 1.79
N SER A 50 -6.90 -11.53 2.46
CA SER A 50 -6.77 -12.84 1.81
C SER A 50 -7.88 -13.76 2.32
N SER A 51 -8.22 -14.80 1.56
CA SER A 51 -9.20 -15.79 2.01
C SER A 51 -8.84 -17.18 1.51
N ILE A 52 -9.20 -18.20 2.30
CA ILE A 52 -9.08 -19.62 1.93
C ILE A 52 -10.43 -20.31 2.11
N LYS A 53 -10.70 -21.32 1.30
CA LYS A 53 -11.89 -22.18 1.44
C LYS A 53 -11.50 -23.54 1.99
N VAL A 54 -12.11 -23.93 3.11
CA VAL A 54 -11.92 -25.25 3.74
C VAL A 54 -13.28 -25.93 3.85
N GLY A 55 -13.48 -27.01 3.09
CA GLY A 55 -14.79 -27.64 2.94
C GLY A 55 -15.83 -26.65 2.39
N ASN A 56 -16.90 -26.41 3.16
CA ASN A 56 -17.96 -25.47 2.80
C ASN A 56 -17.89 -24.12 3.56
N ARG A 57 -16.73 -23.77 4.12
CA ARG A 57 -16.50 -22.52 4.86
C ARG A 57 -15.39 -21.69 4.21
N VAL A 58 -15.55 -20.36 4.23
CA VAL A 58 -14.54 -19.39 3.80
C VAL A 58 -13.95 -18.74 5.05
N HIS A 59 -12.62 -18.73 5.14
CA HIS A 59 -11.86 -18.07 6.19
C HIS A 59 -11.15 -16.86 5.60
N THR A 60 -11.35 -15.69 6.19
CA THR A 60 -10.78 -14.43 5.71
C THR A 60 -9.72 -13.94 6.69
N PHE A 61 -8.59 -13.49 6.17
CA PHE A 61 -7.46 -12.97 6.95
C PHE A 61 -7.21 -11.52 6.53
N LEU A 62 -7.25 -10.62 7.50
CA LEU A 62 -6.91 -9.21 7.32
C LEU A 62 -5.46 -8.99 7.75
N ALA A 63 -4.63 -8.44 6.86
CA ALA A 63 -3.24 -8.15 7.14
C ALA A 63 -3.11 -7.16 8.32
N GLY A 64 -2.22 -7.45 9.25
CA GLY A 64 -2.00 -6.63 10.46
C GLY A 64 -2.99 -6.88 11.59
N ASN A 65 -4.04 -7.69 11.39
CA ASN A 65 -4.90 -8.14 12.47
C ASN A 65 -4.27 -9.36 13.15
N SER A 66 -3.86 -9.23 14.41
CA SER A 66 -3.53 -10.37 15.26
C SER A 66 -4.83 -11.01 15.74
N CYS A 67 -5.04 -12.28 15.40
CA CYS A 67 -6.18 -13.08 15.87
C CYS A 67 -6.26 -13.12 17.41
#